data_AF-A0A087RUF1-F1
#
_entry.id   AF-A0A087RUF1-F1
#
_cell.length_a   1.000
_cell.length_b   1.000
_cell.length_c   1.000
_cell.angle_alpha   90.00
_cell.angle_beta   90.00
_cell.angle_gamma   90.00
#
_symmetry.space_group_name_H-M   'P 1'
#
loop_
_entity.id
_entity.type
_entity.pdbx_description
1 polymer ?
#
loop_
_entity_poly.entity_id
_entity_poly.type
_entity_poly.pdbx_seq_one_letter_code
_entity_poly.pdbx_strand_id
1 'polypeptide(L)'
;MSAVIGEKVPNFGVSEWVQGAPTNFDQEKDHIVLVEVFQVNCPGCFMHALPEAIEIYNKYKDEGVRVIGIATAFEDFDKNTLDNLKMLAETGEVVGETKSAFQMSGQLQEGNKLPYKIPFPLAIKEF
;
A
#
# COMPACT_ATOMS: atom_id res chain seq x y z
N MET A 1 -14.60 -7.29 16.61
CA MET A 1 -14.64 -8.72 16.24
C MET A 1 -13.20 -9.20 16.15
N SER A 2 -12.89 -10.38 16.67
CA SER A 2 -11.57 -10.99 16.52
C SER A 2 -11.53 -11.82 15.25
N ALA A 3 -10.39 -11.87 14.56
CA ALA A 3 -10.23 -12.75 13.41
C ALA A 3 -10.29 -14.23 13.85
N VAL A 4 -11.03 -15.06 13.10
CA VAL A 4 -11.15 -16.50 13.34
C VAL A 4 -10.62 -17.26 12.13
N ILE A 5 -9.73 -18.21 12.36
CA ILE A 5 -9.16 -19.04 11.29
C ILE A 5 -10.25 -19.92 10.68
N GLY A 6 -10.32 -19.96 9.35
CA GLY A 6 -11.32 -20.72 8.60
C GLY A 6 -12.63 -19.97 8.33
N GLU A 7 -12.84 -18.82 8.96
CA GLU A 7 -13.93 -17.92 8.55
C GLU A 7 -13.57 -17.18 7.27
N LYS A 8 -14.61 -16.93 6.46
CA LYS A 8 -14.45 -16.15 5.24
C LYS A 8 -14.07 -14.72 5.61
N VAL A 9 -12.97 -14.24 5.05
CA VAL A 9 -12.55 -12.84 5.19
C VAL A 9 -13.61 -11.89 4.61
N PRO A 10 -13.95 -10.79 5.29
CA PRO A 10 -14.85 -9.79 4.75
C PRO A 10 -14.21 -9.07 3.56
N ASN A 11 -15.03 -8.69 2.57
CA ASN A 11 -14.57 -7.87 1.45
C ASN A 11 -14.04 -6.51 1.93
N PHE A 12 -13.10 -5.94 1.17
CA PHE A 12 -12.56 -4.61 1.45
C PHE A 12 -13.65 -3.54 1.40
N GLY A 13 -13.68 -2.65 2.40
CA GLY A 13 -14.39 -1.37 2.37
C GLY A 13 -13.42 -0.27 1.92
N VAL A 14 -13.32 -0.08 0.61
CA VAL A 14 -12.44 0.92 -0.03
C VAL A 14 -13.26 1.89 -0.84
N SER A 15 -12.91 3.17 -0.80
CA SER A 15 -13.63 4.20 -1.56
C SER A 15 -13.09 4.38 -2.98
N GLU A 16 -11.79 4.18 -3.19
CA GLU A 16 -11.17 4.31 -4.52
C GLU A 16 -9.93 3.44 -4.68
N TRP A 17 -9.77 2.86 -5.88
CA TRP A 17 -8.53 2.23 -6.36
C TRP A 17 -7.74 3.24 -7.20
N VAL A 18 -6.53 3.57 -6.77
CA VAL A 18 -5.69 4.59 -7.43
C VAL A 18 -4.65 3.98 -8.38
N GLN A 19 -4.39 2.68 -8.25
CA GLN A 19 -3.41 1.95 -9.05
C GLN A 19 -3.84 0.50 -9.21
N GLY A 20 -3.61 -0.07 -10.39
CA GLY A 20 -3.96 -1.45 -10.72
C GLY A 20 -5.46 -1.65 -10.97
N ALA A 21 -5.84 -2.88 -11.30
CA ALA A 21 -7.25 -3.22 -11.48
C ALA A 21 -7.94 -3.36 -10.11
N PRO A 22 -9.17 -2.83 -9.94
CA PRO A 22 -9.98 -3.09 -8.76
C PRO A 22 -10.16 -4.59 -8.50
N THR A 23 -9.98 -5.02 -7.25
CA THR A 23 -10.14 -6.42 -6.84
C THR A 23 -10.73 -6.54 -5.44
N ASN A 24 -11.10 -7.75 -5.02
CA ASN A 24 -11.57 -8.06 -3.67
C ASN A 24 -11.39 -9.55 -3.38
N PHE A 25 -11.56 -9.97 -2.13
CA PHE A 25 -11.31 -11.37 -1.73
C PHE A 25 -12.22 -12.39 -2.45
N ASP A 26 -13.41 -11.98 -2.88
CA ASP A 26 -14.30 -12.84 -3.68
C ASP A 26 -13.89 -12.99 -5.15
N GLN A 27 -12.99 -12.13 -5.65
CA GLN A 27 -12.35 -12.23 -6.97
C GLN A 27 -11.03 -13.02 -6.91
N GLU A 28 -10.43 -13.15 -5.72
CA GLU A 28 -9.11 -13.75 -5.50
C GLU A 28 -9.17 -15.13 -4.78
N LYS A 29 -10.25 -15.89 -5.00
CA LYS A 29 -10.57 -17.12 -4.21
C LYS A 29 -9.51 -18.22 -4.24
N ASP A 30 -8.75 -18.32 -5.34
CA ASP A 30 -7.71 -19.34 -5.53
C ASP A 30 -6.29 -18.80 -5.29
N HIS A 31 -6.18 -17.58 -4.76
CA HIS A 31 -4.92 -16.91 -4.49
C HIS A 31 -4.63 -16.81 -2.99
N ILE A 32 -3.34 -16.82 -2.64
CA ILE A 32 -2.89 -16.36 -1.33
C ILE A 32 -2.83 -14.84 -1.40
N VAL A 33 -3.67 -14.15 -0.61
CA VAL A 33 -3.74 -12.69 -0.61
C VAL A 33 -2.97 -12.12 0.59
N LEU A 34 -1.89 -11.40 0.31
CA LEU A 34 -1.18 -10.56 1.27
C LEU A 34 -1.72 -9.13 1.18
N VAL A 35 -2.21 -8.60 2.30
CA VAL A 35 -2.70 -7.23 2.40
C VAL A 35 -1.70 -6.40 3.19
N GLU A 36 -1.11 -5.40 2.52
CA GLU A 36 -0.24 -4.41 3.15
C GLU A 36 -1.09 -3.19 3.54
N VAL A 37 -1.33 -3.03 4.84
CA VAL A 37 -2.10 -1.90 5.37
C VAL A 37 -1.12 -0.81 5.81
N PHE A 38 -1.16 0.33 5.14
CA PHE A 38 -0.18 1.39 5.35
C PHE A 38 -0.83 2.78 5.43
N GLN A 39 -0.04 3.76 5.85
CA GLN A 39 -0.37 5.18 5.78
C GLN A 39 0.61 5.87 4.83
N VAL A 40 0.14 6.83 4.04
CA VAL A 40 0.99 7.62 3.14
C VAL A 40 2.08 8.38 3.94
N ASN A 41 1.74 8.84 5.14
CA ASN A 41 2.63 9.56 6.05
C ASN A 41 3.34 8.67 7.09
N CYS A 42 3.54 7.36 6.83
CA CYS A 42 4.20 6.43 7.75
C CYS A 42 5.60 6.03 7.26
N PRO A 43 6.69 6.55 7.86
CA PRO A 43 8.06 6.20 7.46
C PRO A 43 8.34 4.70 7.46
N GLY A 44 7.95 4.00 8.52
CA GLY A 44 8.20 2.56 8.66
C GLY A 44 7.52 1.72 7.55
N CYS A 45 6.34 2.17 7.10
CA CYS A 45 5.62 1.52 6.03
C CYS A 45 6.41 1.57 4.71
N PHE A 46 7.02 2.71 4.39
CA PHE A 46 7.79 2.86 3.14
C PHE A 46 9.23 2.37 3.25
N MET A 47 9.87 2.50 4.41
CA MET A 47 11.26 2.08 4.56
C MET A 47 11.40 0.57 4.73
N HIS A 48 10.34 -0.12 5.18
CA HIS A 48 10.41 -1.53 5.56
C HIS A 48 9.26 -2.38 4.98
N ALA A 49 8.01 -2.08 5.33
CA ALA A 49 6.89 -2.97 5.02
C ALA A 49 6.59 -3.09 3.51
N LEU A 50 6.51 -1.95 2.80
CA LEU A 50 6.29 -1.91 1.36
C LEU A 50 7.44 -2.59 0.59
N PRO A 51 8.73 -2.32 0.87
CA PRO A 51 9.83 -3.10 0.29
C PRO A 51 9.69 -4.61 0.47
N GLU A 52 9.33 -5.09 1.66
CA GLU A 52 9.14 -6.52 1.93
C GLU A 52 7.93 -7.09 1.15
N ALA A 53 6.82 -6.37 1.11
CA ALA A 53 5.65 -6.74 0.31
C ALA A 53 5.97 -6.80 -1.20
N ILE A 54 6.84 -5.90 -1.69
CA ILE A 54 7.34 -5.90 -3.07
C ILE A 54 8.21 -7.13 -3.33
N GLU A 55 9.08 -7.51 -2.40
CA GLU A 55 9.89 -8.74 -2.53
C GLU A 55 9.01 -9.99 -2.61
N ILE A 56 7.99 -10.09 -1.75
CA ILE A 56 7.01 -11.19 -1.76
C ILE A 56 6.26 -11.21 -3.10
N TYR A 57 5.78 -10.05 -3.57
CA TYR A 57 5.11 -9.93 -4.86
C TYR A 57 5.99 -10.44 -6.00
N ASN A 58 7.22 -9.92 -6.10
CA ASN A 58 8.14 -10.26 -7.18
C ASN A 58 8.50 -11.75 -7.18
N LYS A 59 8.61 -12.35 -6.00
CA LYS A 59 8.98 -13.75 -5.84
C LYS A 59 7.84 -14.71 -6.18
N TYR A 60 6.61 -14.43 -5.75
CA TYR A 60 5.53 -15.42 -5.75
C TYR A 60 4.29 -15.05 -6.59
N LYS A 61 4.31 -13.93 -7.33
CA LYS A 61 3.17 -13.51 -8.18
C LYS A 61 2.73 -14.57 -9.20
N ASP A 62 3.67 -15.38 -9.68
CA ASP A 62 3.44 -16.46 -10.66
C ASP A 62 3.11 -17.80 -9.98
N GLU A 63 3.23 -17.88 -8.65
CA GLU A 63 2.90 -19.05 -7.80
C GLU A 63 1.55 -18.87 -7.09
N GLY A 64 0.74 -17.88 -7.49
CA GLY A 64 -0.59 -17.65 -6.96
C GLY A 64 -0.67 -16.69 -5.76
N VAL A 65 0.41 -15.97 -5.43
CA VAL A 65 0.35 -14.88 -4.45
C VAL A 65 -0.13 -13.59 -5.10
N ARG A 66 -1.02 -12.89 -4.40
CA ARG A 66 -1.47 -11.53 -4.71
C ARG A 66 -1.11 -10.62 -3.56
N VAL A 67 -0.58 -9.45 -3.88
CA VAL A 67 -0.30 -8.40 -2.90
C VAL A 67 -1.22 -7.23 -3.19
N ILE A 68 -1.80 -6.63 -2.15
CA ILE A 68 -2.72 -5.50 -2.25
C ILE A 68 -2.34 -4.49 -1.18
N GLY A 69 -2.13 -3.23 -1.56
CA GLY A 69 -1.91 -2.15 -0.59
C GLY A 69 -3.18 -1.39 -0.27
N ILE A 70 -3.53 -1.28 1.01
CA ILE A 70 -4.69 -0.52 1.49
C ILE A 70 -4.21 0.64 2.37
N ALA A 71 -4.26 1.85 1.80
CA ALA A 71 -3.98 3.07 2.54
C ALA A 71 -5.10 3.34 3.54
N THR A 72 -4.77 3.37 4.84
CA THR A 72 -5.73 3.52 5.93
C THR A 72 -5.29 4.64 6.86
N ALA A 73 -5.94 5.80 6.82
CA ALA A 73 -5.65 6.87 7.77
C ALA A 73 -6.27 6.56 9.14
N PHE A 74 -5.48 6.70 10.19
CA PHE A 74 -5.97 6.73 11.57
C PHE A 74 -5.36 7.89 12.39
N GLU A 75 -4.41 8.61 11.80
CA GLU A 75 -3.77 9.83 12.28
C GLU A 75 -3.34 10.69 11.08
N ASP A 76 -2.95 11.95 11.32
CA ASP A 76 -2.49 12.90 10.28
C ASP A 76 -3.38 12.91 9.03
N PHE A 77 -4.68 13.09 9.23
CA PHE A 77 -5.69 13.05 8.15
C PHE A 77 -5.46 14.11 7.06
N ASP A 78 -4.75 15.20 7.37
CA ASP A 78 -4.31 16.22 6.41
C ASP A 78 -3.25 15.70 5.43
N LYS A 79 -2.51 14.65 5.80
CA LYS A 79 -1.47 14.03 4.95
C LYS A 79 -1.88 12.68 4.39
N ASN A 80 -2.64 11.89 5.15
CA ASN A 80 -3.12 10.57 4.72
C ASN A 80 -4.40 10.70 3.86
N THR A 81 -4.29 11.45 2.78
CA THR A 81 -5.40 11.79 1.87
C THR A 81 -5.37 10.98 0.59
N LEU A 82 -6.51 10.92 -0.09
CA LEU A 82 -6.64 10.35 -1.43
C LEU A 82 -5.71 11.06 -2.43
N ASP A 83 -5.59 12.39 -2.37
CA ASP A 83 -4.76 13.16 -3.29
C ASP A 83 -3.27 12.82 -3.15
N ASN A 84 -2.78 12.68 -1.91
CA ASN A 84 -1.39 12.28 -1.69
C ASN A 84 -1.14 10.82 -2.08
N LEU A 85 -2.14 9.94 -1.91
CA LEU A 85 -2.05 8.57 -2.39
C LEU A 85 -2.02 8.49 -3.94
N LYS A 86 -2.82 9.31 -4.63
CA LYS A 86 -2.78 9.44 -6.10
C LYS A 86 -1.43 9.96 -6.58
N MET A 87 -0.94 11.02 -5.94
CA MET A 87 0.38 11.57 -6.26
C MET A 87 1.48 10.51 -6.10
N LEU A 88 1.47 9.76 -5.00
CA LEU A 88 2.38 8.65 -4.79
C LEU A 88 2.29 7.60 -5.90
N ALA A 89 1.08 7.17 -6.25
CA ALA A 89 0.86 6.13 -7.27
C ALA A 89 1.31 6.58 -8.67
N GLU A 90 1.05 7.84 -9.03
CA GLU A 90 1.35 8.37 -10.36
C GLU A 90 2.83 8.73 -10.53
N THR A 91 3.44 9.34 -9.51
CA THR A 91 4.77 9.97 -9.65
C THR A 91 5.84 9.33 -8.78
N GLY A 92 5.46 8.56 -7.75
CA GLY A 92 6.35 8.04 -6.72
C GLY A 92 6.73 9.07 -5.65
N GLU A 93 6.13 10.27 -5.66
CA GLU A 93 6.43 11.33 -4.70
C GLU A 93 5.84 11.04 -3.31
N VAL A 94 6.63 11.30 -2.26
CA VAL A 94 6.24 11.16 -0.86
C VAL A 94 6.10 12.50 -0.15
N VAL A 95 5.31 12.52 0.93
CA VAL A 95 5.01 13.72 1.72
C VAL A 95 5.32 13.53 3.20
N GLY A 96 5.30 14.63 3.94
CA GLY A 96 5.36 14.66 5.41
C GLY A 96 6.54 13.92 6.01
N GLU A 97 6.27 13.12 7.04
CA GLU A 97 7.28 12.34 7.78
C GLU A 97 7.94 11.29 6.89
N THR A 98 7.19 10.65 5.99
CA THR A 98 7.77 9.72 5.00
C THR A 98 8.83 10.42 4.17
N LYS A 99 8.53 11.61 3.63
CA LYS A 99 9.50 12.40 2.88
C LYS A 99 10.71 12.77 3.74
N SER A 100 10.48 13.29 4.95
CA SER A 100 11.56 13.68 5.87
C SER A 100 12.50 12.53 6.16
N ALA A 101 11.97 11.33 6.41
CA ALA A 101 12.77 10.15 6.70
C ALA A 101 13.65 9.72 5.53
N PHE A 102 13.12 9.66 4.30
CA PHE A 102 13.90 9.32 3.10
C PHE A 102 14.94 10.40 2.75
N GLN A 103 14.62 11.67 3.02
CA GLN A 103 15.59 12.77 2.84
C GLN A 103 16.74 12.64 3.84
N MET A 104 16.45 12.34 5.11
CA MET A 104 17.46 12.15 6.16
C MET A 104 18.32 10.90 5.91
N SER A 105 17.76 9.84 5.35
CA SER A 105 18.53 8.63 4.99
C SER A 105 19.33 8.76 3.69
N GLY A 106 19.14 9.85 2.93
CA GLY A 106 19.79 10.05 1.63
C GLY A 106 19.30 9.11 0.52
N GLN A 107 18.13 8.49 0.70
CA GLN A 107 17.57 7.53 -0.26
C GLN A 107 16.51 8.14 -1.20
N LEU A 108 16.15 9.40 -0.98
CA LEU A 108 15.17 10.11 -1.80
C LEU A 108 15.75 10.48 -3.17
N GLN A 109 15.02 10.15 -4.23
CA GLN A 109 15.38 10.53 -5.60
C GLN A 109 14.95 11.98 -5.91
N GLU A 110 15.41 12.49 -7.06
CA GLU A 110 15.02 13.81 -7.56
C GLU A 110 13.49 13.97 -7.63
N GLY A 111 12.99 15.11 -7.16
CA GLY A 111 11.55 15.37 -7.08
C GLY A 111 10.84 14.67 -5.92
N ASN A 112 11.55 14.38 -4.82
CA ASN A 112 10.99 13.72 -3.63
C ASN A 112 10.45 12.31 -3.88
N LYS A 113 11.07 11.55 -4.79
CA LYS A 113 10.56 10.25 -5.22
C LYS A 113 11.18 9.09 -4.45
N LEU A 114 10.40 8.03 -4.28
CA LEU A 114 10.87 6.77 -3.73
C LEU A 114 11.96 6.14 -4.62
N PRO A 115 12.92 5.40 -4.02
CA PRO A 115 13.93 4.67 -4.78
C PRO A 115 13.40 3.38 -5.44
N TYR A 116 12.13 3.04 -5.25
CA TYR A 116 11.47 1.84 -5.78
C TYR A 116 10.07 2.16 -6.29
N LYS A 117 9.45 1.21 -6.99
CA LYS A 117 8.06 1.29 -7.46
C LYS A 117 7.21 0.24 -6.77
N ILE A 118 5.96 0.59 -6.48
CA ILE A 118 4.98 -0.33 -5.94
C ILE A 118 4.27 -1.02 -7.12
N PRO A 119 4.44 -2.33 -7.35
CA PRO A 119 3.98 -3.00 -8.57
C PRO A 119 2.57 -3.59 -8.46
N PHE A 120 1.89 -3.40 -7.33
CA PHE A 120 0.60 -4.03 -7.02
C PHE A 120 -0.53 -3.02 -6.82
N PRO A 121 -1.80 -3.45 -6.84
CA PRO A 121 -2.94 -2.56 -6.67
C PRO A 121 -2.92 -1.78 -5.35
N LEU A 122 -3.31 -0.51 -5.41
CA LEU A 122 -3.42 0.38 -4.27
C LEU A 122 -4.83 0.96 -4.17
N ALA A 123 -5.41 0.91 -2.99
CA ALA A 123 -6.70 1.54 -2.68
C ALA A 123 -6.64 2.33 -1.38
N ILE A 124 -7.57 3.27 -1.20
CA ILE A 124 -7.79 3.95 0.07
C ILE A 124 -9.01 3.37 0.78
N LYS A 125 -8.90 3.16 2.09
CA LYS A 125 -10.01 2.70 2.92
C LYS A 125 -11.15 3.74 2.94
N GLU A 126 -12.38 3.25 2.95
CA GLU A 126 -13.57 4.06 3.20
C GLU A 126 -13.63 4.50 4.68
N PHE A 127 -14.01 5.76 4.93
CA PHE A 127 -14.11 6.37 6.27
C PHE A 127 -15.54 6.39 6.79
#